data_AF-A0A2X3ET88-F1
#
_entry.id   AF-A0A2X3ET88-F1
#
_cell.length_a   1.000
_cell.length_b   1.000
_cell.length_c   1.000
_cell.angle_alpha   90.00
_cell.angle_beta   90.00
_cell.angle_gamma   90.00
#
_symmetry.space_group_name_H-M   'P 1'
#
loop_
_entity.id
_entity.type
_entity.pdbx_description
1 polymer ?
#
loop_
_entity_poly.entity_id
_entity_poly.type
_entity_poly.pdbx_seq_one_letter_code
_entity_poly.pdbx_strand_id
1 'polypeptide(L)'
;MAHDEQRWLSPRLQKAAALCNQAPAASESPLWLGIDLGTCDVVSMVVDRDGQPVAVCLDWADVVRDGIVWDFFGAVTLVRRHLATLEQQLGCRFTHAATSFPPGTDPRISINVLESAGLEISHVLDEPTAVADLLQLDNAGVVDIGGGTTGIAIVKQGRVTYSADEATGGHHISLTLAGNRGIGLEEAEQYKRSHAGEIWPVVKPVYEKMAEIVARHIAGQGIVDLWLAGGACMQPGVHELFRQRFPALPVHLPQYSLFMTRWQSPTAGGKKRRGCMQAELQTALFHAFDTLNLQQMKSFNVPPVTLHGVGALAACGPQAQSRGLRHLFVMVDSFLHQAGMTAGLERSLAMKGIAMTLWPCPAGEPCVTDVCAAVAQLRDARCDGVVAFGGGSVLDAAKAVALLVANPEQTLGEMTEHSELRPRLPLIAVPTTAGTGSETTNVTVIIDAVSGRKQVLAHASLMPDVAILDAALTEGVPPHITAMTGIDALTHAVEAYSARHATPFTDSLAMGAIAMIGEALPKAVGCGQDLAARGEHAAGFLHGGDGVFQRRAGGYAMPWRISRGRRCIFRTVCQRHAAANGDGV
;
A
#
# COMPACT_ATOMS: atom_id res chain seq x y z
N MET A 1 -2.14 17.59 -40.19
CA MET A 1 -1.79 19.02 -40.04
C MET A 1 -2.09 19.30 -38.59
N ALA A 2 -1.09 19.68 -37.78
CA ALA A 2 -1.32 20.03 -36.39
C ALA A 2 -2.46 21.06 -36.29
N HIS A 3 -3.39 20.85 -35.36
CA HIS A 3 -4.49 21.78 -35.18
C HIS A 3 -3.95 23.09 -34.60
N ASP A 4 -4.12 24.19 -35.33
CA ASP A 4 -3.71 25.52 -34.88
C ASP A 4 -4.51 25.93 -33.63
N GLU A 5 -3.80 26.29 -32.54
CA GLU A 5 -4.36 26.71 -31.26
C GLU A 5 -5.44 27.79 -31.44
N GLN A 6 -5.13 28.85 -32.20
CA GLN A 6 -5.99 30.03 -32.30
C GLN A 6 -7.18 29.82 -33.24
N ARG A 7 -7.00 29.04 -34.31
CA ARG A 7 -8.04 28.87 -35.34
C ARG A 7 -8.93 27.66 -35.08
N TRP A 8 -8.41 26.62 -34.45
CA TRP A 8 -9.14 25.38 -34.26
C TRP A 8 -9.55 25.17 -32.81
N LEU A 9 -8.61 25.28 -31.87
CA LEU A 9 -8.83 24.91 -30.46
C LEU A 9 -9.56 26.00 -29.66
N SER A 10 -9.09 27.26 -29.67
CA SER A 10 -9.66 28.31 -28.82
C SER A 10 -11.16 28.58 -29.06
N PRO A 11 -11.67 28.66 -30.31
CA PRO A 11 -13.10 28.90 -30.55
C PRO A 11 -13.98 27.75 -30.02
N ARG A 12 -13.44 26.53 -30.08
CA ARG A 12 -14.05 25.30 -29.62
C ARG A 12 -14.14 25.24 -28.10
N LEU A 13 -13.05 25.54 -27.40
CA LEU A 13 -13.02 25.63 -25.94
C LEU A 13 -13.94 26.74 -25.41
N GLN A 14 -13.97 27.91 -26.07
CA GLN A 14 -14.90 28.99 -25.75
C GLN A 14 -16.36 28.57 -25.90
N LYS A 15 -16.69 27.84 -26.97
CA LYS A 15 -18.03 27.30 -27.18
C LYS A 15 -18.40 26.27 -26.10
N ALA A 16 -17.49 25.36 -25.74
CA ALA A 16 -17.70 24.42 -24.64
C ALA A 16 -17.97 25.14 -23.31
N ALA A 17 -17.19 26.17 -23.00
CA ALA A 17 -17.38 26.99 -21.81
C ALA A 17 -18.76 27.70 -21.79
N ALA A 18 -19.19 28.25 -22.93
CA ALA A 18 -20.50 28.90 -23.05
C ALA A 18 -21.68 27.92 -22.90
N LEU A 19 -21.50 26.66 -23.27
CA LEU A 19 -22.52 25.60 -23.18
C LEU A 19 -22.53 24.89 -21.82
N CYS A 20 -21.53 25.13 -20.96
CA CYS A 20 -21.37 24.45 -19.68
C CYS A 20 -22.59 24.67 -18.77
N ASN A 21 -23.34 23.59 -18.53
CA ASN A 21 -24.62 23.55 -17.81
C ASN A 21 -25.70 24.48 -18.38
N GLN A 22 -25.62 24.82 -19.67
CA GLN A 22 -26.59 25.64 -20.39
C GLN A 22 -27.38 24.81 -21.41
N ALA A 23 -28.22 25.46 -22.20
CA ALA A 23 -28.94 24.80 -23.30
C ALA A 23 -27.98 24.31 -24.39
N PRO A 24 -28.26 23.17 -25.04
CA PRO A 24 -27.39 22.62 -26.07
C PRO A 24 -27.40 23.48 -27.34
N ALA A 25 -26.33 23.39 -28.13
CA ALA A 25 -26.34 23.88 -29.50
C ALA A 25 -27.10 22.91 -30.42
N ALA A 26 -27.71 23.42 -31.48
CA ALA A 26 -28.32 22.57 -32.51
C ALA A 26 -27.24 21.82 -33.31
N SER A 27 -27.45 20.53 -33.55
CA SER A 27 -26.65 19.73 -34.47
C SER A 27 -27.51 18.65 -35.12
N GLU A 28 -27.38 18.50 -36.44
CA GLU A 28 -28.03 17.43 -37.23
C GLU A 28 -27.07 16.25 -37.50
N SER A 29 -25.84 16.34 -36.98
CA SER A 29 -24.83 15.30 -37.12
C SER A 29 -24.94 14.26 -36.00
N PRO A 30 -24.39 13.04 -36.21
CA PRO A 30 -24.21 12.09 -35.12
C PRO A 30 -23.45 12.73 -33.96
N LEU A 31 -23.74 12.28 -32.75
CA LEU A 31 -23.22 12.86 -31.52
C LEU A 31 -22.34 11.83 -30.79
N TRP A 32 -21.25 12.31 -30.20
CA TRP A 32 -20.32 11.51 -29.41
C TRP A 32 -20.22 12.07 -28.00
N LEU A 33 -20.22 11.18 -27.02
CA LEU A 33 -20.18 11.52 -25.61
C LEU A 33 -18.79 11.20 -25.04
N GLY A 34 -18.11 12.20 -24.53
CA GLY A 34 -16.93 12.07 -23.67
C GLY A 34 -17.31 12.30 -22.21
N ILE A 35 -16.86 11.46 -21.30
CA ILE A 35 -17.03 11.65 -19.86
C ILE A 35 -15.67 11.51 -19.17
N ASP A 36 -15.34 12.50 -18.35
CA ASP A 36 -14.13 12.52 -17.55
C ASP A 36 -14.47 12.59 -16.06
N LEU A 37 -13.87 11.71 -15.27
CA LEU A 37 -14.01 11.64 -13.82
C LEU A 37 -12.78 12.29 -13.17
N GLY A 38 -12.77 13.61 -13.11
CA GLY A 38 -11.71 14.36 -12.46
C GLY A 38 -11.73 14.22 -10.94
N THR A 39 -10.61 14.57 -10.30
CA THR A 39 -10.47 14.56 -8.83
C THR A 39 -11.44 15.53 -8.14
N CYS A 40 -11.76 16.66 -8.78
CA CYS A 40 -12.56 17.73 -8.18
C CYS A 40 -13.82 18.08 -8.98
N ASP A 41 -14.00 17.46 -10.14
CA ASP A 41 -15.12 17.70 -11.03
C ASP A 41 -15.38 16.46 -11.89
N VAL A 42 -16.63 16.28 -12.29
CA VAL A 42 -17.01 15.32 -13.32
C VAL A 42 -17.58 16.12 -14.47
N VAL A 43 -17.15 15.79 -15.68
CA VAL A 43 -17.54 16.51 -16.89
C VAL A 43 -18.02 15.53 -17.92
N SER A 44 -19.15 15.84 -18.55
CA SER A 44 -19.70 15.11 -19.68
C SER A 44 -19.88 16.07 -20.84
N MET A 45 -19.18 15.83 -21.94
CA MET A 45 -19.21 16.69 -23.12
C MET A 45 -19.68 15.91 -24.34
N VAL A 46 -20.64 16.50 -25.05
CA VAL A 46 -21.13 15.97 -26.32
C VAL A 46 -20.56 16.79 -27.46
N VAL A 47 -19.97 16.12 -28.44
CA VAL A 47 -19.43 16.73 -29.66
C VAL A 47 -20.08 16.13 -30.91
N ASP A 48 -20.10 16.89 -32.00
CA ASP A 48 -20.53 16.40 -33.31
C ASP A 48 -19.35 15.82 -34.13
N ARG A 49 -19.62 15.49 -35.40
CA ARG A 49 -18.66 14.81 -36.29
C ARG A 49 -17.42 15.64 -36.61
N ASP A 50 -17.53 16.96 -36.53
CA ASP A 50 -16.45 17.92 -36.77
C ASP A 50 -15.75 18.30 -35.46
N GLY A 51 -16.07 17.56 -34.40
CA GLY A 51 -15.67 17.78 -33.03
C GLY A 51 -16.38 18.96 -32.37
N GLN A 52 -17.34 19.66 -32.98
CA GLN A 52 -17.89 20.87 -32.36
C GLN A 52 -18.66 20.54 -31.07
N PRO A 53 -18.50 21.29 -29.97
CA PRO A 53 -19.26 21.08 -28.75
C PRO A 53 -20.72 21.37 -29.00
N VAL A 54 -21.56 20.47 -28.53
CA VAL A 54 -23.01 20.51 -28.64
C VAL A 54 -23.63 20.70 -27.27
N ALA A 55 -23.14 20.01 -26.24
CA ALA A 55 -23.60 20.15 -24.86
C ALA A 55 -22.48 19.82 -23.88
N VAL A 56 -22.49 20.45 -22.70
CA VAL A 56 -21.51 20.20 -21.63
C VAL A 56 -22.24 20.19 -20.29
N CYS A 57 -22.11 19.12 -19.53
CA CYS A 57 -22.48 19.05 -18.11
C CYS A 57 -21.21 19.00 -17.26
N LEU A 58 -21.14 19.84 -16.24
CA LEU A 58 -20.04 19.88 -15.29
C LEU A 58 -20.61 20.00 -13.88
N ASP A 59 -20.30 19.04 -13.04
CA ASP A 59 -20.60 19.12 -11.62
C ASP A 59 -19.31 19.01 -10.83
N TRP A 60 -19.17 19.87 -9.83
CA TRP A 60 -18.05 19.80 -8.89
C TRP A 60 -18.30 18.64 -7.95
N ALA A 61 -17.37 17.70 -7.93
CA ALA A 61 -17.53 16.45 -7.21
C ALA A 61 -16.15 15.93 -6.81
N ASP A 62 -16.02 15.57 -5.54
CA ASP A 62 -14.84 14.89 -5.02
C ASP A 62 -15.16 13.39 -4.99
N VAL A 63 -15.17 12.77 -6.18
CA VAL A 63 -15.49 11.35 -6.33
C VAL A 63 -14.25 10.49 -6.57
N VAL A 64 -13.18 11.10 -7.06
CA VAL A 64 -11.87 10.47 -7.28
C VAL A 64 -10.84 11.15 -6.37
N ARG A 65 -10.06 10.37 -5.63
CA ARG A 65 -8.92 10.85 -4.82
C ARG A 65 -7.73 9.94 -5.06
N ASP A 66 -6.58 10.52 -5.37
CA ASP A 66 -5.31 9.79 -5.56
C ASP A 66 -5.44 8.57 -6.50
N GLY A 67 -6.17 8.73 -7.60
CA GLY A 67 -6.41 7.65 -8.58
C GLY A 67 -7.38 6.56 -8.13
N ILE A 68 -8.17 6.80 -7.07
CA ILE A 68 -9.18 5.87 -6.56
C ILE A 68 -10.56 6.55 -6.56
N VAL A 69 -11.58 5.88 -7.10
CA VAL A 69 -12.98 6.29 -6.94
C VAL A 69 -13.42 5.92 -5.51
N TRP A 70 -13.41 6.90 -4.61
CA TRP A 70 -13.73 6.66 -3.20
C TRP A 70 -15.23 6.77 -2.89
N ASP A 71 -15.98 7.54 -3.70
CA ASP A 71 -17.44 7.57 -3.70
C ASP A 71 -18.01 7.03 -5.01
N PHE A 72 -17.94 5.71 -5.16
CA PHE A 72 -18.41 5.02 -6.36
C PHE A 72 -19.89 5.26 -6.66
N PHE A 73 -20.75 5.19 -5.63
CA PHE A 73 -22.18 5.38 -5.80
C PHE A 73 -22.53 6.84 -6.14
N GLY A 74 -21.84 7.80 -5.53
CA GLY A 74 -21.95 9.21 -5.88
C GLY A 74 -21.54 9.46 -7.33
N ALA A 75 -20.40 8.91 -7.76
CA ALA A 75 -19.92 9.02 -9.14
C ALA A 75 -20.93 8.46 -10.16
N VAL A 76 -21.45 7.25 -9.94
CA VAL A 76 -22.45 6.63 -10.83
C VAL A 76 -23.74 7.44 -10.86
N THR A 77 -24.20 7.93 -9.71
CA THR A 77 -25.41 8.74 -9.60
C THR A 77 -25.27 10.05 -10.37
N LEU A 78 -24.10 10.68 -10.28
CA LEU A 78 -23.81 11.94 -10.94
C LEU A 78 -23.67 11.77 -12.46
N VAL A 79 -22.99 10.72 -12.93
CA VAL A 79 -22.94 10.38 -14.36
C VAL A 79 -24.33 10.09 -14.92
N ARG A 80 -25.17 9.33 -14.20
CA ARG A 80 -26.57 9.10 -14.61
C ARG A 80 -27.38 10.38 -14.69
N ARG A 81 -27.13 11.34 -13.78
CA ARG A 81 -27.76 12.65 -13.82
C ARG A 81 -27.33 13.44 -15.06
N HIS A 82 -26.02 13.49 -15.36
CA HIS A 82 -25.51 14.11 -16.58
C HIS A 82 -26.14 13.48 -17.82
N LEU A 83 -26.20 12.15 -17.90
CA LEU A 83 -26.85 11.44 -19.00
C LEU A 83 -28.31 11.85 -19.14
N ALA A 84 -29.10 11.80 -18.06
CA ALA A 84 -30.50 12.17 -18.11
C ALA A 84 -30.70 13.63 -18.60
N THR A 85 -29.86 14.56 -18.14
CA THR A 85 -29.89 15.95 -18.60
C THR A 85 -29.54 16.06 -20.09
N LEU A 86 -28.46 15.43 -20.54
CA LEU A 86 -28.03 15.46 -21.94
C LEU A 86 -29.05 14.81 -22.88
N GLU A 87 -29.61 13.66 -22.49
CA GLU A 87 -30.62 12.94 -23.28
C GLU A 87 -31.93 13.73 -23.36
N GLN A 88 -32.34 14.39 -22.28
CA GLN A 88 -33.50 15.28 -22.28
C GLN A 88 -33.28 16.49 -23.18
N GLN A 89 -32.09 17.09 -23.15
CA GLN A 89 -31.74 18.27 -23.93
C GLN A 89 -31.61 17.97 -25.43
N LEU A 90 -31.04 16.82 -25.79
CA LEU A 90 -30.70 16.46 -27.17
C LEU A 90 -31.73 15.55 -27.83
N GLY A 91 -32.64 14.95 -27.06
CA GLY A 91 -33.70 14.07 -27.58
C GLY A 91 -33.17 12.72 -28.12
N CYS A 92 -31.95 12.33 -27.74
CA CYS A 92 -31.34 11.06 -28.14
C CYS A 92 -30.77 10.33 -26.92
N ARG A 93 -30.71 8.99 -26.97
CA ARG A 93 -30.12 8.17 -25.91
C ARG A 93 -28.66 7.86 -26.19
N PHE A 94 -27.80 7.98 -25.19
CA PHE A 94 -26.40 7.57 -25.30
C PHE A 94 -26.22 6.15 -24.77
N THR A 95 -25.66 5.28 -25.62
CA THR A 95 -25.29 3.90 -25.22
C THR A 95 -23.79 3.71 -25.16
N HIS A 96 -23.02 4.61 -25.75
CA HIS A 96 -21.56 4.55 -25.77
C HIS A 96 -20.97 5.86 -25.28
N ALA A 97 -19.84 5.78 -24.57
CA ALA A 97 -19.05 6.93 -24.19
C ALA A 97 -17.55 6.66 -24.36
N ALA A 98 -16.79 7.74 -24.42
CA ALA A 98 -15.34 7.73 -24.41
C ALA A 98 -14.88 8.38 -23.09
N THR A 99 -13.78 7.92 -22.50
CA THR A 99 -13.35 8.40 -21.18
C THR A 99 -11.84 8.59 -21.06
N SER A 100 -11.44 9.45 -20.13
CA SER A 100 -10.05 9.71 -19.77
C SER A 100 -9.75 9.28 -18.34
N PHE A 101 -8.47 9.07 -18.05
CA PHE A 101 -7.99 8.73 -16.70
C PHE A 101 -6.61 9.34 -16.45
N PRO A 102 -6.24 9.61 -15.19
CA PRO A 102 -4.92 10.13 -14.86
C PRO A 102 -3.81 9.15 -15.26
N PRO A 103 -2.67 9.63 -15.79
CA PRO A 103 -1.54 8.77 -16.14
C PRO A 103 -1.06 7.97 -14.93
N GLY A 104 -0.63 6.72 -15.15
CA GLY A 104 -0.16 5.86 -14.05
C GLY A 104 -1.26 5.25 -13.16
N THR A 105 -2.54 5.58 -13.40
CA THR A 105 -3.69 4.98 -12.70
C THR A 105 -4.37 3.89 -13.54
N ASP A 106 -5.17 3.02 -12.91
CA ASP A 106 -5.91 1.98 -13.64
C ASP A 106 -7.11 2.63 -14.39
N PRO A 107 -7.20 2.53 -15.73
CA PRO A 107 -8.33 3.07 -16.50
C PRO A 107 -9.70 2.54 -16.04
N ARG A 108 -9.73 1.40 -15.33
CA ARG A 108 -10.97 0.82 -14.80
C ARG A 108 -11.69 1.72 -13.82
N ILE A 109 -11.02 2.69 -13.21
CA ILE A 109 -11.66 3.66 -12.32
C ILE A 109 -12.79 4.40 -13.05
N SER A 110 -12.56 4.83 -14.28
CA SER A 110 -13.55 5.52 -15.10
C SER A 110 -14.49 4.53 -15.79
N ILE A 111 -13.95 3.43 -16.33
CA ILE A 111 -14.74 2.40 -17.02
C ILE A 111 -15.86 1.85 -16.12
N ASN A 112 -15.55 1.42 -14.90
CA ASN A 112 -16.51 0.77 -14.01
C ASN A 112 -17.68 1.69 -13.64
N VAL A 113 -17.41 2.98 -13.44
CA VAL A 113 -18.43 3.98 -13.10
C VAL A 113 -19.35 4.21 -14.31
N LEU A 114 -18.79 4.38 -15.51
CA LEU A 114 -19.56 4.61 -16.73
C LEU A 114 -20.38 3.37 -17.14
N GLU A 115 -19.81 2.17 -17.04
CA GLU A 115 -20.52 0.90 -17.28
C GLU A 115 -21.67 0.72 -16.29
N SER A 116 -21.43 1.02 -15.01
CA SER A 116 -22.48 1.01 -13.98
C SER A 116 -23.54 2.10 -14.21
N ALA A 117 -23.20 3.19 -14.90
CA ALA A 117 -24.15 4.20 -15.36
C ALA A 117 -24.97 3.75 -16.58
N GLY A 118 -24.61 2.63 -17.22
CA GLY A 118 -25.34 2.03 -18.34
C GLY A 118 -24.75 2.33 -19.72
N LEU A 119 -23.46 2.69 -19.79
CA LEU A 119 -22.73 3.00 -21.02
C LEU A 119 -21.74 1.89 -21.40
N GLU A 120 -21.59 1.62 -22.69
CA GLU A 120 -20.48 0.83 -23.23
C GLU A 120 -19.29 1.75 -23.54
N ILE A 121 -18.07 1.34 -23.16
CA ILE A 121 -16.88 2.17 -23.37
C ILE A 121 -16.31 1.96 -24.77
N SER A 122 -16.33 3.03 -25.56
CA SER A 122 -15.81 3.05 -26.92
C SER A 122 -14.30 3.27 -27.00
N HIS A 123 -13.76 4.18 -26.17
CA HIS A 123 -12.36 4.56 -26.14
C HIS A 123 -11.94 4.96 -24.72
N VAL A 124 -10.68 4.66 -24.38
CA VAL A 124 -10.05 5.03 -23.10
C VAL A 124 -8.64 5.53 -23.40
N LEU A 125 -8.34 6.75 -22.98
CA LEU A 125 -7.05 7.41 -23.18
C LEU A 125 -6.60 8.00 -21.84
N ASP A 126 -5.31 7.98 -21.53
CA ASP A 126 -4.83 8.81 -20.42
C ASP A 126 -4.95 10.29 -20.78
N GLU A 127 -5.17 11.15 -19.78
CA GLU A 127 -5.48 12.58 -19.97
C GLU A 127 -4.42 13.32 -20.84
N PRO A 128 -3.09 13.17 -20.61
CA PRO A 128 -2.10 13.79 -21.48
C PRO A 128 -2.11 13.25 -22.92
N THR A 129 -2.34 11.93 -23.10
CA THR A 129 -2.49 11.34 -24.45
C THR A 129 -3.72 11.90 -25.16
N ALA A 130 -4.83 12.12 -24.46
CA ALA A 130 -6.04 12.71 -25.05
C ALA A 130 -5.76 14.11 -25.61
N VAL A 131 -5.01 14.93 -24.89
CA VAL A 131 -4.59 16.27 -25.35
C VAL A 131 -3.62 16.19 -26.53
N ALA A 132 -2.66 15.26 -26.47
CA ALA A 132 -1.69 15.04 -27.55
C ALA A 132 -2.36 14.63 -28.87
N ASP A 133 -3.32 13.71 -28.79
CA ASP A 133 -4.10 13.24 -29.95
C ASP A 133 -5.02 14.34 -30.49
N LEU A 134 -5.70 15.07 -29.60
CA LEU A 134 -6.57 16.20 -29.94
C LEU A 134 -5.85 17.24 -30.81
N LEU A 135 -4.61 17.58 -30.43
CA LEU A 135 -3.83 18.63 -31.08
C LEU A 135 -2.90 18.10 -32.18
N GLN A 136 -2.80 16.77 -32.33
CA GLN A 136 -1.85 16.10 -33.21
C GLN A 136 -0.41 16.57 -32.95
N LEU A 137 -0.02 16.62 -31.67
CA LEU A 137 1.29 17.11 -31.26
C LEU A 137 2.41 16.16 -31.70
N ASP A 138 3.57 16.73 -31.99
CA ASP A 138 4.80 15.99 -32.21
C ASP A 138 5.97 16.72 -31.55
N ASN A 139 6.88 15.96 -30.94
CA ASN A 139 8.00 16.46 -30.15
C ASN A 139 7.61 17.44 -29.03
N ALA A 140 6.43 17.30 -28.43
CA ALA A 140 5.93 18.20 -27.40
C ALA A 140 5.83 17.54 -26.01
N GLY A 141 5.93 18.33 -24.95
CA GLY A 141 5.54 17.94 -23.61
C GLY A 141 4.11 18.40 -23.31
N VAL A 142 3.28 17.54 -22.74
CA VAL A 142 1.95 17.86 -22.22
C VAL A 142 1.98 17.73 -20.71
N VAL A 143 1.55 18.76 -20.00
CA VAL A 143 1.47 18.80 -18.54
C VAL A 143 0.03 19.07 -18.15
N ASP A 144 -0.60 18.11 -17.51
CA ASP A 144 -1.95 18.26 -16.97
C ASP A 144 -1.88 18.43 -15.45
N ILE A 145 -2.22 19.63 -14.95
CA ILE A 145 -2.31 19.87 -13.50
C ILE A 145 -3.79 19.79 -13.11
N GLY A 146 -4.16 18.60 -12.67
CA GLY A 146 -5.50 18.27 -12.21
C GLY A 146 -5.76 18.67 -10.76
N GLY A 147 -6.85 18.15 -10.20
CA GLY A 147 -7.20 18.35 -8.80
C GLY A 147 -6.26 17.63 -7.84
N GLY A 148 -5.86 16.40 -8.14
CA GLY A 148 -4.98 15.59 -7.27
C GLY A 148 -3.53 15.57 -7.69
N THR A 149 -3.27 15.46 -8.99
CA THR A 149 -1.97 15.09 -9.53
C THR A 149 -1.49 16.03 -10.64
N THR A 150 -0.22 15.91 -11.00
CA THR A 150 0.43 16.58 -12.13
C THR A 150 0.90 15.49 -13.07
N GLY A 151 0.13 15.27 -14.13
CA GLY A 151 0.46 14.35 -15.20
C GLY A 151 1.41 15.01 -16.19
N ILE A 152 2.45 14.28 -16.61
CA ILE A 152 3.40 14.72 -17.63
C ILE A 152 3.49 13.65 -18.72
N ALA A 153 3.30 14.03 -19.97
CA ALA A 153 3.59 13.16 -21.11
C ALA A 153 4.52 13.81 -22.12
N ILE A 154 5.39 13.00 -22.73
CA ILE A 154 6.23 13.39 -23.86
C ILE A 154 5.72 12.70 -25.11
N VAL A 155 5.42 13.50 -26.12
CA VAL A 155 4.92 13.04 -27.42
C VAL A 155 6.06 13.08 -28.42
N LYS A 156 6.32 11.95 -29.08
CA LYS A 156 7.27 11.82 -30.19
C LYS A 156 6.62 11.02 -31.32
N GLN A 157 6.73 11.51 -32.53
CA GLN A 157 6.13 10.95 -33.75
C GLN A 157 4.62 10.69 -33.60
N GLY A 158 3.89 11.61 -32.96
CA GLY A 158 2.45 11.48 -32.70
C GLY A 158 2.08 10.36 -31.72
N ARG A 159 3.02 9.90 -30.89
CA ARG A 159 2.81 8.89 -29.85
C ARG A 159 3.41 9.34 -28.52
N VAL A 160 2.75 9.01 -27.42
CA VAL A 160 3.33 9.20 -26.10
C VAL A 160 4.46 8.19 -25.89
N THR A 161 5.68 8.69 -25.72
CA THR A 161 6.90 7.87 -25.47
C THR A 161 7.30 7.86 -24.00
N TYR A 162 6.80 8.80 -23.22
CA TYR A 162 7.03 8.89 -21.79
C TYR A 162 5.77 9.44 -21.14
N SER A 163 5.37 8.86 -20.01
CA SER A 163 4.27 9.34 -19.19
C SER A 163 4.66 9.18 -17.73
N ALA A 164 4.34 10.17 -16.92
CA ALA A 164 4.57 10.20 -15.50
C ALA A 164 3.44 10.94 -14.80
N ASP A 165 3.24 10.60 -13.53
CA ASP A 165 2.25 11.25 -12.67
C ASP A 165 2.86 11.45 -11.30
N GLU A 166 2.69 12.65 -10.76
CA GLU A 166 3.18 13.02 -9.43
C GLU A 166 1.98 13.48 -8.61
N ALA A 167 1.87 12.99 -7.37
CA ALA A 167 0.79 13.31 -6.43
C ALA A 167 0.89 14.76 -5.93
N THR A 168 0.74 15.70 -6.85
CA THR A 168 0.82 17.14 -6.67
C THR A 168 -0.23 17.80 -7.57
N GLY A 169 -1.17 18.57 -7.03
CA GLY A 169 -2.24 19.15 -7.86
C GLY A 169 -3.01 20.27 -7.16
N GLY A 170 -4.22 20.54 -7.66
CA GLY A 170 -5.23 21.44 -7.08
C GLY A 170 -5.42 21.33 -5.57
N HIS A 171 -5.31 20.12 -5.03
CA HIS A 171 -5.49 19.82 -3.62
C HIS A 171 -4.38 20.42 -2.74
N HIS A 172 -3.13 20.42 -3.22
CA HIS A 172 -2.02 21.05 -2.51
C HIS A 172 -2.17 22.57 -2.40
N ILE A 173 -2.80 23.17 -3.40
CA ILE A 173 -3.16 24.60 -3.37
C ILE A 173 -4.20 24.83 -2.27
N SER A 174 -5.22 23.98 -2.20
CA SER A 174 -6.28 24.07 -1.19
C SER A 174 -5.76 23.80 0.23
N LEU A 175 -4.83 22.85 0.42
CA LEU A 175 -4.15 22.63 1.70
C LEU A 175 -3.34 23.86 2.13
N THR A 176 -2.61 24.47 1.20
CA THR A 176 -1.81 25.68 1.49
C THR A 176 -2.71 26.85 1.88
N LEU A 177 -3.85 27.02 1.20
CA LEU A 177 -4.84 28.04 1.53
C LEU A 177 -5.53 27.77 2.87
N ALA A 178 -5.90 26.53 3.15
CA ALA A 178 -6.51 26.12 4.42
C ALA A 178 -5.57 26.45 5.59
N GLY A 179 -4.28 26.08 5.47
CA GLY A 179 -3.27 26.40 6.47
C GLY A 179 -2.99 27.90 6.62
N ASN A 180 -2.92 28.64 5.51
CA ASN A 180 -2.67 30.08 5.53
C ASN A 180 -3.82 30.88 6.17
N ARG A 181 -5.08 30.46 5.95
CA ARG A 181 -6.28 31.19 6.40
C ARG A 181 -6.93 30.62 7.64
N GLY A 182 -6.51 29.44 8.10
CA GLY A 182 -7.13 28.76 9.24
C GLY A 182 -8.56 28.28 8.98
N ILE A 183 -8.87 27.94 7.73
CA ILE A 183 -10.20 27.48 7.29
C ILE A 183 -10.20 25.98 6.96
N GLY A 184 -11.38 25.38 6.89
CA GLY A 184 -11.53 23.98 6.46
C GLY A 184 -11.10 23.77 5.00
N LEU A 185 -10.71 22.54 4.65
CA LEU A 185 -10.26 22.21 3.28
C LEU A 185 -11.35 22.48 2.22
N GLU A 186 -12.60 22.16 2.54
CA GLU A 186 -13.74 22.40 1.65
C GLU A 186 -13.98 23.90 1.42
N GLU A 187 -13.85 24.70 2.49
CA GLU A 187 -13.94 26.16 2.42
C GLU A 187 -12.76 26.74 1.62
N ALA A 188 -11.55 26.20 1.78
CA ALA A 188 -10.38 26.59 1.00
C ALA A 188 -10.53 26.28 -0.50
N GLU A 189 -11.15 25.15 -0.85
CA GLU A 189 -11.46 24.79 -2.24
C GLU A 189 -12.44 25.78 -2.87
N GLN A 190 -13.49 26.17 -2.13
CA GLN A 190 -14.45 27.19 -2.58
C GLN A 190 -13.78 28.57 -2.70
N TYR A 191 -12.92 28.93 -1.75
CA TYR A 191 -12.18 30.18 -1.75
C TYR A 191 -11.23 30.28 -2.95
N LYS A 192 -10.48 29.21 -3.22
CA LYS A 192 -9.58 29.08 -4.39
C LYS A 192 -10.30 29.42 -5.69
N ARG A 193 -11.54 28.95 -5.84
CA ARG A 193 -12.35 29.12 -7.05
C ARG A 193 -12.96 30.51 -7.19
N SER A 194 -13.38 31.11 -6.08
CA SER A 194 -14.07 32.41 -6.07
C SER A 194 -13.12 33.62 -6.04
N HIS A 195 -11.90 33.44 -5.54
CA HIS A 195 -10.93 34.51 -5.31
C HIS A 195 -9.58 34.24 -6.00
N ALA A 196 -9.60 33.64 -7.19
CA ALA A 196 -8.39 33.25 -7.93
C ALA A 196 -7.39 34.42 -8.09
N GLY A 197 -7.83 35.67 -8.23
CA GLY A 197 -6.92 36.83 -8.33
C GLY A 197 -6.14 37.16 -7.05
N GLU A 198 -6.61 36.73 -5.88
CA GLU A 198 -6.07 37.15 -4.57
C GLU A 198 -5.14 36.12 -3.94
N ILE A 199 -5.19 34.87 -4.39
CA ILE A 199 -4.46 33.77 -3.76
C ILE A 199 -3.01 33.64 -4.22
N TRP A 200 -2.62 34.30 -5.33
CA TRP A 200 -1.33 34.09 -5.98
C TRP A 200 -0.11 34.18 -5.05
N PRO A 201 0.03 35.20 -4.17
CA PRO A 201 1.19 35.29 -3.28
C PRO A 201 1.36 34.09 -2.34
N VAL A 202 0.24 33.45 -1.97
CA VAL A 202 0.20 32.31 -1.05
C VAL A 202 0.48 31.01 -1.79
N VAL A 203 -0.05 30.86 -3.01
CA VAL A 203 -0.03 29.59 -3.75
C VAL A 203 1.12 29.48 -4.74
N LYS A 204 1.81 30.58 -5.06
CA LYS A 204 2.97 30.61 -5.97
C LYS A 204 4.02 29.55 -5.64
N PRO A 205 4.45 29.33 -4.37
CA PRO A 205 5.45 28.30 -4.06
C PRO A 205 5.01 26.88 -4.41
N VAL A 206 3.69 26.61 -4.39
CA VAL A 206 3.14 25.30 -4.79
C VAL A 206 3.29 25.09 -6.29
N TYR A 207 3.01 26.12 -7.09
CA TYR A 207 3.22 26.08 -8.55
C TYR A 207 4.71 26.05 -8.93
N GLU A 208 5.59 26.72 -8.18
CA GLU A 208 7.05 26.63 -8.38
C GLU A 208 7.53 25.18 -8.20
N LYS A 209 7.02 24.50 -7.17
CA LYS A 209 7.28 23.07 -6.96
C LYS A 209 6.78 22.21 -8.14
N MET A 210 5.55 22.46 -8.63
CA MET A 210 5.01 21.75 -9.81
C MET A 210 5.87 21.98 -11.05
N ALA A 211 6.30 23.21 -11.30
CA ALA A 211 7.17 23.54 -12.43
C ALA A 211 8.55 22.85 -12.31
N GLU A 212 9.10 22.70 -11.09
CA GLU A 212 10.33 21.94 -10.86
C GLU A 212 10.15 20.44 -11.11
N ILE A 213 9.01 19.88 -10.71
CA ILE A 213 8.64 18.49 -11.03
C ILE A 213 8.63 18.30 -12.54
N VAL A 214 7.94 19.16 -13.28
CA VAL A 214 7.91 19.13 -14.75
C VAL A 214 9.33 19.22 -15.32
N ALA A 215 10.17 20.12 -14.80
CA ALA A 215 11.54 20.29 -15.27
C ALA A 215 12.38 19.02 -15.18
N ARG A 216 12.25 18.26 -14.09
CA ARG A 216 12.94 16.96 -13.92
C ARG A 216 12.48 15.94 -14.97
N HIS A 217 11.19 15.89 -15.27
CA HIS A 217 10.59 14.90 -16.17
C HIS A 217 10.89 15.19 -17.65
N ILE A 218 10.96 16.47 -18.04
CA ILE A 218 11.27 16.85 -19.43
C ILE A 218 12.78 16.91 -19.73
N ALA A 219 13.63 16.87 -18.71
CA ALA A 219 15.09 16.98 -18.86
C ALA A 219 15.63 15.88 -19.79
N GLY A 220 16.39 16.27 -20.81
CA GLY A 220 16.98 15.33 -21.78
C GLY A 220 16.01 14.73 -22.81
N GLN A 221 14.72 15.07 -22.77
CA GLN A 221 13.71 14.53 -23.69
C GLN A 221 13.66 15.25 -25.05
N GLY A 222 14.33 16.39 -25.18
CA GLY A 222 14.43 17.16 -26.43
C GLY A 222 13.07 17.57 -27.01
N ILE A 223 12.15 18.03 -26.18
CA ILE A 223 10.87 18.59 -26.62
C ILE A 223 11.05 19.99 -27.20
N VAL A 224 10.18 20.38 -28.12
CA VAL A 224 10.18 21.71 -28.76
C VAL A 224 9.15 22.64 -28.15
N ASP A 225 8.02 22.13 -27.67
CA ASP A 225 6.93 22.90 -27.09
C ASP A 225 6.43 22.27 -25.77
N LEU A 226 5.87 23.09 -24.88
CA LEU A 226 5.24 22.65 -23.63
C LEU A 226 3.78 23.12 -23.56
N TRP A 227 2.85 22.18 -23.43
CA TRP A 227 1.41 22.43 -23.38
C TRP A 227 0.88 22.19 -21.98
N LEU A 228 0.26 23.21 -21.39
CA LEU A 228 -0.37 23.13 -20.07
C LEU A 228 -1.88 22.86 -20.23
N ALA A 229 -2.36 21.85 -19.53
CA ALA A 229 -3.74 21.41 -19.47
C ALA A 229 -4.21 21.32 -18.00
N GLY A 230 -5.52 21.17 -17.80
CA GLY A 230 -6.09 20.97 -16.47
C GLY A 230 -6.63 22.23 -15.82
N GLY A 231 -7.49 22.03 -14.82
CA GLY A 231 -8.20 23.10 -14.12
C GLY A 231 -7.29 23.96 -13.25
N ALA A 232 -6.29 23.36 -12.60
CA ALA A 232 -5.38 24.11 -11.73
C ALA A 232 -4.46 25.04 -12.54
N CYS A 233 -4.13 24.67 -13.79
CA CYS A 233 -3.36 25.54 -14.68
C CYS A 233 -4.05 26.87 -15.01
N MET A 234 -5.38 26.96 -14.87
CA MET A 234 -6.13 28.19 -15.18
C MET A 234 -5.96 29.31 -14.14
N GLN A 235 -5.26 29.04 -13.04
CA GLN A 235 -5.00 30.03 -12.01
C GLN A 235 -4.17 31.22 -12.56
N PRO A 236 -4.60 32.48 -12.34
CA PRO A 236 -3.84 33.65 -12.78
C PRO A 236 -2.41 33.64 -12.24
N GLY A 237 -1.43 33.80 -13.14
CA GLY A 237 0.01 33.79 -12.84
C GLY A 237 0.74 32.51 -13.25
N VAL A 238 0.04 31.38 -13.44
CA VAL A 238 0.67 30.09 -13.78
C VAL A 238 1.39 30.14 -15.12
N HIS A 239 0.78 30.72 -16.16
CA HIS A 239 1.41 30.83 -17.48
C HIS A 239 2.75 31.56 -17.43
N GLU A 240 2.79 32.69 -16.72
CA GLU A 240 4.01 33.49 -16.58
C GLU A 240 5.08 32.75 -15.76
N LEU A 241 4.68 32.06 -14.69
CA LEU A 241 5.60 31.23 -13.90
C LEU A 241 6.26 30.14 -14.75
N PHE A 242 5.49 29.42 -15.56
CA PHE A 242 6.03 28.38 -16.44
C PHE A 242 6.89 28.96 -17.56
N ARG A 243 6.51 30.10 -18.15
CA ARG A 243 7.35 30.81 -19.14
C ARG A 243 8.70 31.22 -18.55
N GLN A 244 8.72 31.68 -17.30
CA GLN A 244 9.96 32.03 -16.60
C GLN A 244 10.81 30.80 -16.28
N ARG A 245 10.19 29.67 -15.93
CA ARG A 245 10.92 28.41 -15.63
C ARG A 245 11.50 27.74 -16.87
N PHE A 246 10.83 27.88 -18.02
CA PHE A 246 11.17 27.24 -19.29
C PHE A 246 11.41 28.27 -20.41
N PRO A 247 12.39 29.18 -20.29
CA PRO A 247 12.59 30.28 -21.24
C PRO A 247 13.00 29.83 -22.65
N ALA A 248 13.49 28.59 -22.78
CA ALA A 248 13.90 27.99 -24.05
C ALA A 248 12.77 27.26 -24.80
N LEU A 249 11.58 27.15 -24.20
CA LEU A 249 10.43 26.45 -24.78
C LEU A 249 9.25 27.42 -24.94
N PRO A 250 8.51 27.37 -26.06
CA PRO A 250 7.17 27.94 -26.14
C PRO A 250 6.25 27.22 -25.16
N VAL A 251 5.71 27.97 -24.19
CA VAL A 251 4.72 27.47 -23.22
C VAL A 251 3.32 27.91 -23.64
N HIS A 252 2.47 26.94 -23.93
CA HIS A 252 1.09 27.11 -24.35
C HIS A 252 0.14 26.83 -23.18
N LEU A 253 -0.78 27.76 -22.89
CA LEU A 253 -1.88 27.57 -21.95
C LEU A 253 -3.17 28.10 -22.59
N PRO A 254 -3.92 27.27 -23.31
CA PRO A 254 -5.17 27.67 -23.92
C PRO A 254 -6.21 28.09 -22.86
N GLN A 255 -7.03 29.08 -23.18
CA GLN A 255 -8.17 29.45 -22.32
C GLN A 255 -9.16 28.27 -22.21
N TYR A 256 -9.67 28.04 -21.00
CA TYR A 256 -10.54 26.90 -20.67
C TYR A 256 -9.87 25.54 -20.91
N SER A 257 -8.57 25.43 -20.61
CA SER A 257 -7.77 24.21 -20.69
C SER A 257 -8.38 22.99 -19.98
N LEU A 258 -9.24 23.24 -18.99
CA LEU A 258 -10.08 22.26 -18.32
C LEU A 258 -10.84 21.35 -19.30
N PHE A 259 -11.30 21.82 -20.47
CA PHE A 259 -12.05 20.99 -21.41
C PHE A 259 -11.18 20.17 -22.38
N MET A 260 -9.85 20.38 -22.40
CA MET A 260 -8.97 19.77 -23.40
C MET A 260 -8.80 18.25 -23.20
N THR A 261 -8.64 17.81 -21.95
CA THR A 261 -8.49 16.38 -21.59
C THR A 261 -9.76 15.56 -21.87
N ARG A 262 -10.88 16.25 -22.04
CA ARG A 262 -12.25 15.72 -22.08
C ARG A 262 -12.80 15.62 -23.48
N TRP A 263 -12.03 16.10 -24.45
CA TRP A 263 -12.42 16.23 -25.82
C TRP A 263 -12.07 14.99 -26.61
N GLN A 264 -13.07 14.12 -26.81
CA GLN A 264 -12.87 12.87 -27.54
C GLN A 264 -13.65 12.90 -28.86
N SER A 265 -12.90 13.10 -29.96
CA SER A 265 -13.43 13.11 -31.34
C SER A 265 -13.37 11.70 -31.95
N PRO A 266 -14.33 11.30 -32.82
CA PRO A 266 -14.28 10.03 -33.57
C PRO A 266 -13.05 9.85 -34.48
N THR A 267 -12.25 10.89 -34.72
CA THR A 267 -11.02 10.82 -35.51
C THR A 267 -9.80 10.28 -34.75
N ALA A 268 -9.89 10.12 -33.42
CA ALA A 268 -8.83 9.69 -32.49
C ALA A 268 -8.39 8.20 -32.63
N GLY A 269 -8.71 7.55 -33.75
CA GLY A 269 -8.57 6.10 -33.93
C GLY A 269 -8.22 5.70 -35.35
N GLY A 270 -7.05 6.12 -35.84
CA GLY A 270 -6.55 5.73 -37.16
C GLY A 270 -6.26 4.22 -37.31
N LYS A 271 -7.20 3.49 -37.93
CA LYS A 271 -7.02 2.26 -38.74
C LYS A 271 -5.75 1.43 -38.48
N LYS A 272 -5.67 0.59 -37.42
CA LYS A 272 -4.74 -0.59 -37.40
C LYS A 272 -4.84 -1.55 -36.18
N ARG A 273 -6.02 -1.92 -35.64
CA ARG A 273 -6.04 -2.86 -34.49
C ARG A 273 -7.08 -3.99 -34.46
N ARG A 274 -7.75 -4.34 -35.58
CA ARG A 274 -8.70 -5.48 -35.56
C ARG A 274 -8.07 -6.86 -35.38
N GLY A 275 -6.76 -7.03 -35.59
CA GLY A 275 -6.09 -8.35 -35.45
C GLY A 275 -5.41 -8.63 -34.11
N CYS A 276 -5.16 -7.61 -33.28
CA CYS A 276 -4.38 -7.73 -32.04
C CYS A 276 -5.26 -7.67 -30.77
N MET A 277 -6.43 -7.03 -30.88
CA MET A 277 -7.33 -6.71 -29.77
C MET A 277 -7.92 -7.94 -29.08
N GLN A 278 -8.11 -9.06 -29.78
CA GLN A 278 -8.72 -10.25 -29.18
C GLN A 278 -7.78 -10.97 -28.19
N ALA A 279 -6.47 -10.97 -28.48
CA ALA A 279 -5.44 -11.48 -27.57
C ALA A 279 -5.16 -10.49 -26.42
N GLU A 280 -5.08 -9.18 -26.71
CA GLU A 280 -4.87 -8.14 -25.70
C GLU A 280 -6.05 -8.00 -24.72
N LEU A 281 -7.32 -8.11 -25.19
CA LEU A 281 -8.50 -8.11 -24.31
C LEU A 281 -8.55 -9.34 -23.42
N GLN A 282 -8.23 -10.53 -23.95
CA GLN A 282 -8.15 -11.75 -23.15
C GLN A 282 -7.09 -11.60 -22.05
N THR A 283 -5.90 -11.13 -22.39
CA THR A 283 -4.82 -10.90 -21.42
C THR A 283 -5.20 -9.86 -20.37
N ALA A 284 -5.83 -8.74 -20.76
CA ALA A 284 -6.28 -7.72 -19.83
C ALA A 284 -7.43 -8.19 -18.91
N LEU A 285 -8.36 -8.99 -19.44
CA LEU A 285 -9.41 -9.66 -18.66
C LEU A 285 -8.82 -10.68 -17.69
N PHE A 286 -7.87 -11.51 -18.12
CA PHE A 286 -7.20 -12.45 -17.23
C PHE A 286 -6.42 -11.73 -16.13
N HIS A 287 -5.68 -10.67 -16.45
CA HIS A 287 -5.06 -9.83 -15.43
C HIS A 287 -6.08 -9.14 -14.52
N ALA A 288 -7.25 -8.76 -15.03
CA ALA A 288 -8.33 -8.20 -14.22
C ALA A 288 -8.89 -9.19 -13.21
N PHE A 289 -9.22 -10.38 -13.69
CA PHE A 289 -9.66 -11.48 -12.85
C PHE A 289 -8.57 -11.84 -11.85
N ASP A 290 -7.31 -11.93 -12.26
CA ASP A 290 -6.19 -12.23 -11.38
C ASP A 290 -6.03 -11.15 -10.30
N THR A 291 -6.06 -9.86 -10.63
CA THR A 291 -5.98 -8.79 -9.63
C THR A 291 -7.18 -8.80 -8.66
N LEU A 292 -8.40 -9.02 -9.14
CA LEU A 292 -9.59 -9.15 -8.29
C LEU A 292 -9.50 -10.41 -7.40
N ASN A 293 -9.02 -11.52 -7.95
CA ASN A 293 -8.77 -12.77 -7.23
C ASN A 293 -7.68 -12.56 -6.17
N LEU A 294 -6.61 -11.82 -6.48
CA LEU A 294 -5.54 -11.46 -5.55
C LEU A 294 -6.02 -10.53 -4.44
N GLN A 295 -6.96 -9.62 -4.70
CA GLN A 295 -7.58 -8.78 -3.66
C GLN A 295 -8.49 -9.58 -2.71
N GLN A 296 -9.08 -10.68 -3.18
CA GLN A 296 -9.83 -11.62 -2.34
C GLN A 296 -8.94 -12.69 -1.70
N MET A 297 -7.69 -12.82 -2.16
CA MET A 297 -6.73 -13.79 -1.66
C MET A 297 -6.40 -13.46 -0.21
N LYS A 298 -6.52 -14.48 0.64
CA LYS A 298 -6.04 -14.44 2.01
C LYS A 298 -4.86 -15.39 2.11
N SER A 299 -3.73 -14.88 2.57
CA SER A 299 -2.54 -15.70 2.79
C SER A 299 -2.56 -16.26 4.21
N PHE A 300 -2.16 -17.53 4.32
CA PHE A 300 -1.90 -18.19 5.59
C PHE A 300 -0.42 -18.58 5.59
N ASN A 301 0.39 -17.85 6.35
CA ASN A 301 1.83 -18.02 6.44
C ASN A 301 2.22 -18.58 7.82
N VAL A 302 2.98 -19.66 7.82
CA VAL A 302 3.58 -20.30 8.99
C VAL A 302 5.00 -20.73 8.62
N PRO A 303 5.89 -21.02 9.58
CA PRO A 303 7.17 -21.63 9.26
C PRO A 303 6.99 -22.87 8.38
N PRO A 304 7.83 -23.08 7.35
CA PRO A 304 7.73 -24.27 6.52
C PRO A 304 7.86 -25.58 7.30
N VAL A 305 8.53 -25.54 8.46
CA VAL A 305 8.69 -26.67 9.37
C VAL A 305 8.43 -26.23 10.81
N THR A 306 7.43 -26.83 11.45
CA THR A 306 7.17 -26.68 12.89
C THR A 306 7.26 -28.04 13.56
N LEU A 307 8.19 -28.17 14.52
CA LEU A 307 8.41 -29.39 15.28
C LEU A 307 8.02 -29.14 16.73
N HIS A 308 7.24 -30.04 17.33
CA HIS A 308 6.80 -29.89 18.71
C HIS A 308 6.90 -31.21 19.46
N GLY A 309 7.06 -31.12 20.78
CA GLY A 309 7.10 -32.27 21.68
C GLY A 309 8.37 -32.33 22.53
N VAL A 310 8.33 -33.15 23.59
CA VAL A 310 9.47 -33.33 24.49
C VAL A 310 10.66 -33.92 23.72
N GLY A 311 11.80 -33.25 23.78
CA GLY A 311 13.03 -33.66 23.08
C GLY A 311 13.10 -33.21 21.61
N ALA A 312 12.14 -32.40 21.14
CA ALA A 312 12.16 -31.86 19.78
C ALA A 312 13.45 -31.08 19.46
N LEU A 313 14.15 -30.53 20.46
CA LEU A 313 15.44 -29.85 20.28
C LEU A 313 16.49 -30.73 19.59
N ALA A 314 16.41 -32.06 19.75
CA ALA A 314 17.31 -33.00 19.09
C ALA A 314 17.24 -32.93 17.56
N ALA A 315 16.16 -32.37 16.99
CA ALA A 315 16.00 -32.18 15.57
C ALA A 315 16.78 -30.97 15.01
N CYS A 316 17.32 -30.07 15.84
CA CYS A 316 18.00 -28.86 15.36
C CYS A 316 19.17 -29.15 14.40
N GLY A 317 20.09 -30.05 14.78
CA GLY A 317 21.19 -30.50 13.92
C GLY A 317 20.71 -31.11 12.61
N PRO A 318 19.80 -32.10 12.60
CA PRO A 318 19.19 -32.61 11.36
C PRO A 318 18.58 -31.52 10.47
N GLN A 319 17.87 -30.55 11.06
CA GLN A 319 17.25 -29.43 10.32
C GLN A 319 18.29 -28.44 9.75
N ALA A 320 19.40 -28.21 10.45
CA ALA A 320 20.51 -27.41 9.96
C ALA A 320 21.24 -28.11 8.81
N GLN A 321 21.53 -29.41 8.97
CA GLN A 321 22.20 -30.22 7.95
C GLN A 321 21.39 -30.34 6.66
N SER A 322 20.07 -30.57 6.75
CA SER A 322 19.21 -30.68 5.57
C SER A 322 19.14 -29.38 4.75
N ARG A 323 19.43 -28.24 5.38
CA ARG A 323 19.52 -26.91 4.77
C ARG A 323 20.93 -26.56 4.29
N GLY A 324 21.89 -27.47 4.43
CA GLY A 324 23.27 -27.27 4.00
C GLY A 324 24.08 -26.32 4.88
N LEU A 325 23.58 -25.99 6.08
CA LEU A 325 24.27 -25.12 7.04
C LEU A 325 25.51 -25.84 7.60
N ARG A 326 26.56 -25.08 7.90
CA ARG A 326 27.82 -25.62 8.43
C ARG A 326 28.29 -24.89 9.67
N HIS A 327 27.93 -23.62 9.83
CA HIS A 327 28.35 -22.81 10.97
C HIS A 327 27.23 -21.86 11.41
N LEU A 328 26.59 -22.17 12.54
CA LEU A 328 25.46 -21.40 13.05
C LEU A 328 25.88 -20.34 14.04
N PHE A 329 25.28 -19.16 13.92
CA PHE A 329 25.32 -18.13 14.95
C PHE A 329 24.18 -18.38 15.93
N VAL A 330 24.51 -18.78 17.15
CA VAL A 330 23.54 -19.17 18.18
C VAL A 330 23.32 -17.99 19.13
N MET A 331 22.23 -17.27 18.92
CA MET A 331 21.78 -16.21 19.82
C MET A 331 20.99 -16.84 20.96
N VAL A 332 21.46 -16.66 22.20
CA VAL A 332 20.91 -17.33 23.36
C VAL A 332 20.71 -16.39 24.54
N ASP A 333 19.63 -16.58 25.28
CA ASP A 333 19.46 -15.92 26.58
C ASP A 333 20.61 -16.30 27.53
N SER A 334 21.30 -15.28 28.06
CA SER A 334 22.48 -15.46 28.91
C SER A 334 22.22 -16.33 30.14
N PHE A 335 21.03 -16.22 30.77
CA PHE A 335 20.68 -17.03 31.93
C PHE A 335 20.45 -18.50 31.55
N LEU A 336 19.81 -18.77 30.42
CA LEU A 336 19.57 -20.13 29.95
C LEU A 336 20.86 -20.85 29.58
N HIS A 337 21.80 -20.13 28.97
CA HIS A 337 23.12 -20.69 28.68
C HIS A 337 23.90 -21.02 29.97
N GLN A 338 23.93 -20.10 30.94
CA GLN A 338 24.57 -20.33 32.24
C GLN A 338 23.92 -21.48 33.02
N ALA A 339 22.61 -21.67 32.87
CA ALA A 339 21.87 -22.81 33.43
C ALA A 339 22.11 -24.14 32.70
N GLY A 340 22.95 -24.17 31.66
CA GLY A 340 23.28 -25.38 30.89
C GLY A 340 22.16 -25.87 29.97
N MET A 341 21.12 -25.07 29.73
CA MET A 341 19.95 -25.47 28.94
C MET A 341 20.27 -25.59 27.44
N THR A 342 21.40 -25.05 26.98
CA THR A 342 21.88 -25.20 25.60
C THR A 342 22.48 -26.58 25.32
N ALA A 343 22.80 -27.39 26.32
CA ALA A 343 23.52 -28.66 26.12
C ALA A 343 22.84 -29.61 25.12
N GLY A 344 21.50 -29.60 25.06
CA GLY A 344 20.75 -30.38 24.06
C GLY A 344 20.95 -29.88 22.62
N LEU A 345 21.00 -28.56 22.44
CA LEU A 345 21.27 -27.91 21.17
C LEU A 345 22.70 -28.22 20.71
N GLU A 346 23.68 -27.98 21.58
CA GLU A 346 25.11 -28.20 21.30
C GLU A 346 25.37 -29.64 20.86
N ARG A 347 24.81 -30.61 21.58
CA ARG A 347 24.88 -32.03 21.22
C ARG A 347 24.24 -32.33 19.88
N SER A 348 23.05 -31.77 19.60
CA SER A 348 22.34 -31.98 18.33
C SER A 348 23.16 -31.48 17.14
N LEU A 349 23.74 -30.28 17.25
CA LEU A 349 24.61 -29.68 16.23
C LEU A 349 25.90 -30.48 16.04
N ALA A 350 26.58 -30.84 17.14
CA ALA A 350 27.83 -31.60 17.10
C ALA A 350 27.67 -32.97 16.44
N MET A 351 26.57 -33.70 16.70
CA MET A 351 26.26 -34.99 16.06
C MET A 351 26.12 -34.91 14.54
N LYS A 352 25.88 -33.70 14.00
CA LYS A 352 25.77 -33.45 12.56
C LYS A 352 26.98 -32.71 11.98
N GLY A 353 28.02 -32.48 12.79
CA GLY A 353 29.22 -31.77 12.36
C GLY A 353 28.97 -30.28 12.05
N ILE A 354 27.96 -29.69 12.67
CA ILE A 354 27.61 -28.27 12.51
C ILE A 354 28.37 -27.48 13.58
N ALA A 355 29.23 -26.56 13.15
CA ALA A 355 29.91 -25.64 14.05
C ALA A 355 28.91 -24.61 14.61
N MET A 356 29.22 -24.03 15.77
CA MET A 356 28.44 -22.93 16.34
C MET A 356 29.34 -21.84 16.91
N THR A 357 28.95 -20.59 16.69
CA THR A 357 29.45 -19.42 17.41
C THR A 357 28.32 -18.93 18.32
N LEU A 358 28.57 -18.90 19.62
CA LEU A 358 27.57 -18.52 20.61
C LEU A 358 27.60 -17.00 20.83
N TRP A 359 26.42 -16.40 20.85
CA TRP A 359 26.19 -15.00 21.19
C TRP A 359 25.21 -14.90 22.37
N PRO A 360 25.70 -14.57 23.57
CA PRO A 360 24.83 -14.35 24.72
C PRO A 360 24.10 -13.01 24.55
N CYS A 361 22.78 -13.07 24.42
CA CYS A 361 21.94 -11.89 24.31
C CYS A 361 21.91 -11.13 25.64
N PRO A 362 21.99 -9.79 25.61
CA PRO A 362 21.76 -8.96 26.79
C PRO A 362 20.38 -9.20 27.39
N ALA A 363 20.26 -9.03 28.70
CA ALA A 363 18.98 -9.16 29.40
C ALA A 363 18.07 -7.96 29.08
N GLY A 364 16.78 -8.24 28.87
CA GLY A 364 15.75 -7.22 28.62
C GLY A 364 15.20 -7.24 27.20
N GLU A 365 14.66 -6.11 26.78
CA GLU A 365 14.14 -5.91 25.43
C GLU A 365 15.29 -5.65 24.46
N PRO A 366 15.25 -6.21 23.24
CA PRO A 366 16.36 -6.10 22.30
C PRO A 366 16.44 -4.69 21.74
N CYS A 367 17.63 -4.08 21.75
CA CYS A 367 17.84 -2.75 21.18
C CYS A 367 18.71 -2.79 19.92
N VAL A 368 18.60 -1.75 19.09
CA VAL A 368 19.29 -1.67 17.80
C VAL A 368 20.82 -1.81 17.94
N THR A 369 21.41 -1.36 19.03
CA THR A 369 22.86 -1.49 19.27
C THR A 369 23.28 -2.94 19.48
N ASP A 370 22.46 -3.74 20.17
CA ASP A 370 22.72 -5.16 20.39
C ASP A 370 22.64 -5.94 19.08
N VAL A 371 21.64 -5.62 18.26
CA VAL A 371 21.45 -6.19 16.93
C VAL A 371 22.65 -5.87 16.04
N CYS A 372 23.12 -4.62 16.00
CA CYS A 372 24.29 -4.23 15.22
C CYS A 372 25.57 -4.95 15.68
N ALA A 373 25.78 -5.09 17.00
CA ALA A 373 26.92 -5.82 17.55
C ALA A 373 26.88 -7.32 17.17
N ALA A 374 25.71 -7.94 17.26
CA ALA A 374 25.49 -9.33 16.86
C ALA A 374 25.72 -9.53 15.35
N VAL A 375 25.25 -8.61 14.49
CA VAL A 375 25.52 -8.63 13.04
C VAL A 375 27.02 -8.58 12.76
N ALA A 376 27.76 -7.72 13.45
CA ALA A 376 29.21 -7.62 13.29
C ALA A 376 29.91 -8.93 13.66
N GLN A 377 29.57 -9.53 14.81
CA GLN A 377 30.15 -10.79 15.26
C GLN A 377 29.79 -11.97 14.33
N LEU A 378 28.54 -12.03 13.86
CA LEU A 378 28.09 -13.06 12.92
C LEU A 378 28.91 -13.01 11.62
N ARG A 379 29.17 -11.80 11.10
CA ARG A 379 30.01 -11.60 9.89
C ARG A 379 31.45 -12.03 10.11
N ASP A 380 32.04 -11.65 11.24
CA ASP A 380 33.42 -12.01 11.57
C ASP A 380 33.60 -13.53 11.70
N ALA A 381 32.64 -14.19 12.38
CA ALA A 381 32.60 -15.64 12.54
C ALA A 381 32.23 -16.40 11.24
N ARG A 382 31.79 -15.67 10.19
CA ARG A 382 31.35 -16.23 8.90
C ARG A 382 30.29 -17.32 9.06
N CYS A 383 29.32 -17.09 9.93
CA CYS A 383 28.21 -18.01 10.11
C CYS A 383 27.28 -17.97 8.89
N ASP A 384 26.72 -19.14 8.53
CA ASP A 384 25.84 -19.33 7.37
C ASP A 384 24.36 -19.54 7.75
N GLY A 385 24.04 -19.52 9.04
CA GLY A 385 22.68 -19.54 9.57
C GLY A 385 22.61 -19.02 11.01
N VAL A 386 21.39 -18.79 11.50
CA VAL A 386 21.11 -18.28 12.85
C VAL A 386 20.22 -19.26 13.61
N VAL A 387 20.54 -19.50 14.88
CA VAL A 387 19.65 -20.17 15.84
C VAL A 387 19.27 -19.16 16.90
N ALA A 388 17.97 -18.99 17.14
CA ALA A 388 17.44 -18.18 18.22
C ALA A 388 16.96 -19.11 19.34
N PHE A 389 17.59 -19.04 20.52
CA PHE A 389 17.28 -19.88 21.67
C PHE A 389 16.92 -19.02 22.88
N GLY A 390 15.63 -18.86 23.16
CA GLY A 390 15.20 -18.02 24.28
C GLY A 390 13.73 -17.60 24.20
N GLY A 391 13.37 -16.56 24.95
CA GLY A 391 12.07 -15.89 24.85
C GLY A 391 11.96 -14.92 23.67
N GLY A 392 10.85 -14.20 23.58
CA GLY A 392 10.54 -13.29 22.46
C GLY A 392 11.63 -12.27 22.15
N SER A 393 12.29 -11.69 23.17
CA SER A 393 13.41 -10.75 22.96
C SER A 393 14.54 -11.35 22.12
N VAL A 394 14.93 -12.60 22.40
CA VAL A 394 16.01 -13.28 21.67
C VAL A 394 15.56 -13.64 20.26
N LEU A 395 14.31 -14.09 20.11
CA LEU A 395 13.71 -14.45 18.82
C LEU A 395 13.64 -13.23 17.88
N ASP A 396 13.15 -12.10 18.37
CA ASP A 396 13.06 -10.85 17.62
C ASP A 396 14.45 -10.32 17.23
N ALA A 397 15.39 -10.27 18.20
CA ALA A 397 16.77 -9.90 17.90
C ALA A 397 17.39 -10.77 16.81
N ALA A 398 17.19 -12.09 16.87
CA ALA A 398 17.74 -13.02 15.90
C ALA A 398 17.14 -12.88 14.50
N LYS A 399 15.83 -12.60 14.39
CA LYS A 399 15.20 -12.26 13.10
C LYS A 399 15.83 -11.01 12.49
N ALA A 400 15.99 -9.96 13.29
CA ALA A 400 16.60 -8.72 12.87
C ALA A 400 18.07 -8.93 12.42
N VAL A 401 18.86 -9.67 13.20
CA VAL A 401 20.25 -10.02 12.87
C VAL A 401 20.34 -10.80 11.56
N ALA A 402 19.52 -11.85 11.40
CA ALA A 402 19.51 -12.68 10.19
C ALA A 402 19.13 -11.88 8.94
N LEU A 403 18.26 -10.87 9.08
CA LEU A 403 17.83 -10.00 7.98
C LEU A 403 18.87 -8.93 7.65
N LEU A 404 19.38 -8.21 8.64
CA LEU A 404 20.32 -7.10 8.46
C LEU A 404 21.71 -7.57 8.00
N VAL A 405 22.13 -8.76 8.40
CA VAL A 405 23.40 -9.30 7.91
C VAL A 405 23.40 -9.44 6.38
N ALA A 406 22.26 -9.85 5.80
CA ALA A 406 22.05 -10.00 4.36
C ALA A 406 21.77 -8.67 3.63
N ASN A 407 21.34 -7.65 4.37
CA ASN A 407 20.95 -6.33 3.86
C ASN A 407 21.77 -5.20 4.55
N PRO A 408 23.11 -5.12 4.32
CA PRO A 408 24.00 -4.21 5.03
C PRO A 408 23.71 -2.72 4.84
N GLU A 409 23.07 -2.34 3.74
CA GLU A 409 22.81 -0.94 3.35
C GLU A 409 21.52 -0.38 3.95
N GLN A 410 20.74 -1.21 4.67
CA GLN A 410 19.43 -0.82 5.19
C GLN A 410 19.43 -0.82 6.73
N THR A 411 18.60 0.04 7.30
CA THR A 411 18.33 0.06 8.74
C THR A 411 16.89 -0.37 9.02
N LEU A 412 16.63 -0.97 10.20
CA LEU A 412 15.28 -1.40 10.58
C LEU A 412 14.26 -0.26 10.55
N GLY A 413 14.68 0.96 10.90
CA GLY A 413 13.81 2.14 10.93
C GLY A 413 13.36 2.64 9.55
N GLU A 414 14.09 2.27 8.49
CA GLU A 414 13.76 2.61 7.09
C GLU A 414 12.97 1.50 6.39
N MET A 415 12.97 0.30 6.95
CA MET A 415 12.26 -0.84 6.39
C MET A 415 10.75 -0.74 6.66
N THR A 416 9.96 -1.12 5.65
CA THR A 416 8.51 -1.25 5.73
C THR A 416 8.09 -2.65 5.29
N GLU A 417 6.81 -2.97 5.41
CA GLU A 417 6.26 -4.26 4.95
C GLU A 417 6.40 -4.50 3.44
N HIS A 418 6.68 -3.44 2.66
CA HIS A 418 6.84 -3.48 1.21
C HIS A 418 8.29 -3.29 0.74
N SER A 419 9.26 -3.21 1.66
CA SER A 419 10.67 -3.06 1.28
C SER A 419 11.15 -4.24 0.44
N GLU A 420 11.87 -3.96 -0.64
CA GLU A 420 12.56 -5.00 -1.39
C GLU A 420 13.83 -5.41 -0.63
N LEU A 421 13.78 -6.59 -0.01
CA LEU A 421 14.85 -7.12 0.84
C LEU A 421 15.46 -8.37 0.22
N ARG A 422 16.79 -8.51 0.32
CA ARG A 422 17.44 -9.80 0.04
C ARG A 422 16.98 -10.83 1.06
N PRO A 423 16.87 -12.12 0.67
CA PRO A 423 16.58 -13.19 1.62
C PRO A 423 17.56 -13.17 2.80
N ARG A 424 17.02 -13.25 4.02
CA ARG A 424 17.80 -13.36 5.24
C ARG A 424 18.61 -14.67 5.28
N LEU A 425 19.58 -14.77 6.19
CA LEU A 425 20.17 -16.07 6.49
C LEU A 425 19.12 -17.04 7.06
N PRO A 426 19.25 -18.36 6.83
CA PRO A 426 18.37 -19.36 7.42
C PRO A 426 18.30 -19.24 8.94
N LEU A 427 17.08 -19.31 9.48
CA LEU A 427 16.76 -19.06 10.88
C LEU A 427 15.99 -20.23 11.49
N ILE A 428 16.54 -20.81 12.56
CA ILE A 428 15.90 -21.81 13.41
C ILE A 428 15.50 -21.15 14.73
N ALA A 429 14.21 -21.09 15.02
CA ALA A 429 13.66 -20.53 16.25
C ALA A 429 13.35 -21.62 17.26
N VAL A 430 13.87 -21.48 18.48
CA VAL A 430 13.70 -22.39 19.62
C VAL A 430 13.18 -21.57 20.81
N PRO A 431 11.85 -21.41 20.92
CA PRO A 431 11.26 -20.69 22.05
C PRO A 431 11.47 -21.44 23.37
N THR A 432 11.78 -20.71 24.43
CA THR A 432 11.90 -21.24 25.79
C THR A 432 10.83 -20.67 26.74
N THR A 433 9.89 -19.90 26.20
CA THR A 433 8.68 -19.42 26.86
C THR A 433 7.48 -19.70 25.96
N ALA A 434 6.29 -19.85 26.55
CA ALA A 434 5.06 -20.15 25.83
C ALA A 434 4.12 -18.93 25.88
N GLY A 435 4.36 -17.91 25.05
CA GLY A 435 3.53 -16.69 25.04
C GLY A 435 3.71 -15.72 23.85
N THR A 436 4.95 -15.45 23.41
CA THR A 436 5.20 -14.36 22.43
C THR A 436 4.88 -14.73 20.99
N GLY A 437 5.24 -15.95 20.56
CA GLY A 437 4.84 -16.49 19.26
C GLY A 437 5.81 -16.12 18.18
N SER A 438 6.85 -15.37 18.52
CA SER A 438 7.82 -14.88 17.56
C SER A 438 8.40 -16.02 16.69
N GLU A 439 8.50 -17.25 17.18
CA GLU A 439 8.94 -18.40 16.39
C GLU A 439 8.06 -18.73 15.17
N THR A 440 6.79 -18.33 15.14
CA THR A 440 5.86 -18.57 14.03
C THR A 440 5.35 -17.30 13.34
N THR A 441 6.02 -16.17 13.54
CA THR A 441 5.58 -14.87 12.98
C THR A 441 6.62 -14.20 12.11
N ASN A 442 6.12 -13.36 11.22
CA ASN A 442 6.93 -12.50 10.36
C ASN A 442 7.11 -11.08 10.93
N VAL A 443 7.02 -10.94 12.26
CA VAL A 443 7.15 -9.66 12.97
C VAL A 443 8.38 -9.68 13.86
N THR A 444 9.05 -8.54 13.98
CA THR A 444 10.12 -8.30 14.96
C THR A 444 9.89 -6.96 15.64
N VAL A 445 10.19 -6.88 16.94
CA VAL A 445 10.13 -5.66 17.74
C VAL A 445 11.52 -5.35 18.28
N ILE A 446 12.08 -4.19 17.92
CA ILE A 446 13.41 -3.74 18.36
C ILE A 446 13.31 -2.34 18.92
N ILE A 447 13.95 -2.08 20.07
CA ILE A 447 14.00 -0.75 20.66
C ILE A 447 15.04 0.11 19.92
N ASP A 448 14.60 1.27 19.46
CA ASP A 448 15.49 2.32 18.98
C ASP A 448 16.22 2.94 20.17
N ALA A 449 17.55 2.78 20.22
CA ALA A 449 18.35 3.22 21.35
C ALA A 449 18.39 4.76 21.53
N VAL A 450 18.08 5.52 20.47
CA VAL A 450 18.13 7.00 20.51
C VAL A 450 16.80 7.57 21.01
N SER A 451 15.68 7.08 20.49
CA SER A 451 14.34 7.57 20.80
C SER A 451 13.64 6.81 21.92
N GLY A 452 14.15 5.64 22.31
CA GLY A 452 13.52 4.74 23.28
C GLY A 452 12.21 4.09 22.78
N ARG A 453 11.86 4.27 21.51
CA ARG A 453 10.62 3.77 20.92
C ARG A 453 10.79 2.33 20.42
N LYS A 454 9.75 1.52 20.58
CA LYS A 454 9.67 0.19 19.96
C LYS A 454 9.44 0.35 18.46
N GLN A 455 10.41 -0.03 17.64
CA GLN A 455 10.28 -0.19 16.19
C GLN A 455 9.69 -1.56 15.91
N VAL A 456 8.63 -1.61 15.10
CA VAL A 456 7.96 -2.84 14.71
C VAL A 456 8.09 -2.99 13.21
N LEU A 457 8.72 -4.08 12.78
CA LEU A 457 8.79 -4.45 11.37
C LEU A 457 8.03 -5.75 11.15
N ALA A 458 7.08 -5.73 10.23
CA ALA A 458 6.36 -6.90 9.74
C ALA A 458 6.72 -7.11 8.28
N HIS A 459 7.41 -8.21 7.97
CA HIS A 459 7.89 -8.47 6.61
C HIS A 459 8.02 -9.97 6.37
N ALA A 460 7.61 -10.47 5.20
CA ALA A 460 7.60 -11.91 4.90
C ALA A 460 8.98 -12.59 5.15
N SER A 461 10.06 -11.89 4.84
CA SER A 461 11.45 -12.32 5.11
C SER A 461 11.83 -12.46 6.59
N LEU A 462 10.95 -12.19 7.55
CA LEU A 462 11.20 -12.41 8.98
C LEU A 462 10.66 -13.75 9.50
N MET A 463 9.82 -14.45 8.73
CA MET A 463 9.23 -15.75 9.12
C MET A 463 10.31 -16.83 9.25
N PRO A 464 10.57 -17.43 10.43
CA PRO A 464 11.60 -18.47 10.60
C PRO A 464 11.44 -19.67 9.66
N ASP A 465 12.57 -20.33 9.33
CA ASP A 465 12.56 -21.51 8.47
C ASP A 465 12.16 -22.78 9.22
N VAL A 466 12.41 -22.78 10.53
CA VAL A 466 12.06 -23.85 11.47
C VAL A 466 11.64 -23.25 12.79
N ALA A 467 10.51 -23.70 13.34
CA ALA A 467 10.16 -23.52 14.75
C ALA A 467 10.29 -24.86 15.49
N ILE A 468 11.02 -24.90 16.60
CA ILE A 468 11.23 -26.10 17.43
C ILE A 468 10.72 -25.86 18.85
N LEU A 469 9.55 -26.40 19.16
CA LEU A 469 8.85 -26.22 20.43
C LEU A 469 9.04 -27.44 21.32
N ASP A 470 10.07 -27.37 22.15
CA ASP A 470 10.40 -28.43 23.10
C ASP A 470 9.88 -28.07 24.50
N ALA A 471 8.83 -28.76 24.94
CA ALA A 471 8.19 -28.51 26.23
C ALA A 471 9.18 -28.64 27.42
N ALA A 472 10.23 -29.46 27.29
CA ALA A 472 11.25 -29.60 28.33
C ALA A 472 12.03 -28.30 28.57
N LEU A 473 12.14 -27.43 27.56
CA LEU A 473 12.80 -26.12 27.70
C LEU A 473 11.97 -25.12 28.50
N THR A 474 10.69 -25.41 28.73
CA THR A 474 9.79 -24.56 29.51
C THR A 474 9.63 -25.03 30.96
N GLU A 475 10.12 -26.23 31.32
CA GLU A 475 9.94 -26.85 32.63
C GLU A 475 10.36 -25.94 33.80
N GLY A 476 11.49 -25.25 33.66
CA GLY A 476 12.06 -24.37 34.68
C GLY A 476 11.43 -22.97 34.75
N VAL A 477 10.46 -22.63 33.88
CA VAL A 477 9.86 -21.29 33.86
C VAL A 477 8.99 -21.09 35.12
N PRO A 478 9.22 -20.02 35.91
CA PRO A 478 8.48 -19.78 37.15
C PRO A 478 6.96 -19.69 36.95
N PRO A 479 6.14 -20.02 37.98
CA PRO A 479 4.68 -19.97 37.88
C PRO A 479 4.12 -18.63 37.42
N HIS A 480 4.67 -17.51 37.93
CA HIS A 480 4.19 -16.17 37.57
C HIS A 480 4.48 -15.83 36.09
N ILE A 481 5.66 -16.18 35.57
CA ILE A 481 5.99 -16.02 34.14
C ILE A 481 5.13 -16.94 33.28
N THR A 482 4.91 -18.18 33.72
CA THR A 482 4.04 -19.15 33.03
C THR A 482 2.61 -18.62 32.94
N ALA A 483 2.08 -18.02 34.01
CA ALA A 483 0.77 -17.39 34.01
C ALA A 483 0.71 -16.18 33.07
N MET A 484 1.68 -15.26 33.15
CA MET A 484 1.72 -14.07 32.30
C MET A 484 1.77 -14.43 30.81
N THR A 485 2.71 -15.32 30.43
CA THR A 485 2.88 -15.76 29.05
C THR A 485 1.69 -16.56 28.53
N GLY A 486 1.04 -17.38 29.36
CA GLY A 486 -0.19 -18.08 28.98
C GLY A 486 -1.42 -17.17 28.83
N ILE A 487 -1.51 -16.08 29.60
CA ILE A 487 -2.57 -15.08 29.39
C ILE A 487 -2.30 -14.25 28.14
N ASP A 488 -1.04 -13.95 27.83
CA ASP A 488 -0.65 -13.33 26.56
C ASP A 488 -1.08 -14.19 25.36
N ALA A 489 -0.74 -15.48 25.40
CA ALA A 489 -1.19 -16.50 24.45
C ALA A 489 -2.72 -16.56 24.27
N LEU A 490 -3.46 -16.54 25.37
CA LEU A 490 -4.93 -16.54 25.32
C LEU A 490 -5.48 -15.25 24.72
N THR A 491 -4.86 -14.12 25.04
CA THR A 491 -5.23 -12.81 24.49
C THR A 491 -5.05 -12.82 22.97
N HIS A 492 -3.90 -13.28 22.50
CA HIS A 492 -3.63 -13.54 21.09
C HIS A 492 -4.77 -14.37 20.46
N ALA A 493 -5.06 -15.57 20.95
CA ALA A 493 -6.10 -16.41 20.36
C ALA A 493 -7.49 -15.73 20.29
N VAL A 494 -7.89 -15.00 21.33
CA VAL A 494 -9.15 -14.24 21.36
C VAL A 494 -9.16 -13.08 20.37
N GLU A 495 -8.03 -12.39 20.19
CA GLU A 495 -7.86 -11.31 19.22
C GLU A 495 -7.97 -11.82 17.78
N ALA A 496 -7.29 -12.94 17.46
CA ALA A 496 -7.41 -13.60 16.16
C ALA A 496 -8.86 -13.94 15.85
N TYR A 497 -9.55 -14.59 16.78
CA TYR A 497 -10.94 -14.99 16.61
C TYR A 497 -11.87 -13.78 16.45
N SER A 498 -11.55 -12.63 17.04
CA SER A 498 -12.41 -11.43 16.98
C SER A 498 -12.12 -10.52 15.78
N ALA A 499 -11.07 -10.81 15.01
CA ALA A 499 -10.54 -9.95 13.96
C ALA A 499 -11.48 -9.77 12.75
N ARG A 500 -11.42 -8.59 12.10
CA ARG A 500 -12.26 -8.27 10.92
C ARG A 500 -11.91 -9.06 9.64
N HIS A 501 -10.71 -9.63 9.53
CA HIS A 501 -10.32 -10.49 8.40
C HIS A 501 -10.09 -11.94 8.82
N ALA A 502 -10.76 -12.40 9.89
CA ALA A 502 -10.75 -13.80 10.27
C ALA A 502 -11.12 -14.71 9.07
N THR A 503 -10.51 -15.88 9.04
CA THR A 503 -10.73 -16.93 8.05
C THR A 503 -11.14 -18.22 8.76
N PRO A 504 -11.77 -19.18 8.06
CA PRO A 504 -12.04 -20.49 8.66
C PRO A 504 -10.78 -21.16 9.23
N PHE A 505 -9.62 -21.03 8.56
CA PHE A 505 -8.33 -21.57 9.05
C PHE A 505 -7.92 -20.94 10.38
N THR A 506 -7.89 -19.60 10.45
CA THR A 506 -7.49 -18.88 11.65
C THR A 506 -8.51 -19.05 12.79
N ASP A 507 -9.81 -19.13 12.49
CA ASP A 507 -10.86 -19.37 13.49
C ASP A 507 -10.71 -20.77 14.11
N SER A 508 -10.45 -21.80 13.31
CA SER A 508 -10.20 -23.16 13.82
C SER A 508 -8.98 -23.22 14.73
N LEU A 509 -7.88 -22.58 14.35
CA LEU A 509 -6.66 -22.54 15.17
C LEU A 509 -6.90 -21.73 16.46
N ALA A 510 -7.50 -20.55 16.37
CA ALA A 510 -7.81 -19.72 17.53
C ALA A 510 -8.74 -20.40 18.54
N MET A 511 -9.80 -21.08 18.07
CA MET A 511 -10.70 -21.84 18.95
C MET A 511 -9.99 -23.00 19.62
N GLY A 512 -9.16 -23.75 18.87
CA GLY A 512 -8.34 -24.83 19.43
C GLY A 512 -7.39 -24.31 20.50
N ALA A 513 -6.71 -23.19 20.23
CA ALA A 513 -5.82 -22.51 21.17
C ALA A 513 -6.53 -22.10 22.46
N ILE A 514 -7.68 -21.45 22.37
CA ILE A 514 -8.47 -21.02 23.54
C ILE A 514 -8.82 -22.23 24.42
N ALA A 515 -9.26 -23.33 23.81
CA ALA A 515 -9.63 -24.54 24.54
C ALA A 515 -8.41 -25.19 25.24
N MET A 516 -7.32 -25.40 24.49
CA MET A 516 -6.10 -26.02 25.01
C MET A 516 -5.46 -25.17 26.12
N ILE A 517 -5.33 -23.85 25.90
CA ILE A 517 -4.77 -22.93 26.91
C ILE A 517 -5.66 -22.90 28.16
N GLY A 518 -6.99 -22.83 27.98
CA GLY A 518 -7.93 -22.81 29.09
C GLY A 518 -7.83 -24.04 30.00
N GLU A 519 -7.54 -25.21 29.43
CA GLU A 519 -7.36 -26.45 30.18
C GLU A 519 -5.94 -26.61 30.77
N ALA A 520 -4.91 -26.31 29.98
CA ALA A 520 -3.53 -26.59 30.33
C ALA A 520 -2.89 -25.53 31.24
N LEU A 521 -3.25 -24.26 31.08
CA LEU A 521 -2.59 -23.15 31.80
C LEU A 521 -2.69 -23.27 33.33
N PRO A 522 -3.87 -23.57 33.94
CA PRO A 522 -3.95 -23.74 35.39
C PRO A 522 -3.08 -24.89 35.91
N LYS A 523 -2.98 -25.99 35.14
CA LYS A 523 -2.15 -27.15 35.48
C LYS A 523 -0.67 -26.79 35.42
N ALA A 524 -0.22 -26.15 34.34
CA ALA A 524 1.17 -25.72 34.14
C ALA A 524 1.64 -24.67 35.17
N VAL A 525 0.74 -23.77 35.60
CA VAL A 525 1.02 -22.79 36.67
C VAL A 525 1.09 -23.48 38.04
N GLY A 526 0.19 -24.43 38.31
CA GLY A 526 0.15 -25.17 39.58
C GLY A 526 1.28 -26.19 39.74
N CYS A 527 1.75 -26.79 38.64
CA CYS A 527 2.83 -27.77 38.61
C CYS A 527 3.69 -27.60 37.35
N GLY A 528 4.84 -26.94 37.50
CA GLY A 528 5.76 -26.69 36.39
C GLY A 528 6.48 -27.92 35.84
N GLN A 529 6.45 -29.05 36.55
CA GLN A 529 7.04 -30.31 36.09
C GLN A 529 6.09 -31.15 35.24
N ASP A 530 4.83 -30.74 35.11
CA ASP A 530 3.85 -31.42 34.24
C ASP A 530 4.15 -31.10 32.77
N LEU A 531 5.04 -31.91 32.17
CA LEU A 531 5.43 -31.78 30.76
C LEU A 531 4.26 -31.99 29.79
N ALA A 532 3.21 -32.73 30.19
CA ALA A 532 2.02 -32.88 29.37
C ALA A 532 1.23 -31.57 29.34
N ALA A 533 0.98 -30.96 30.50
CA ALA A 533 0.36 -29.65 30.58
C ALA A 533 1.20 -28.55 29.90
N ARG A 534 2.53 -28.58 30.05
CA ARG A 534 3.41 -27.64 29.33
C ARG A 534 3.40 -27.86 27.82
N GLY A 535 3.37 -29.12 27.38
CA GLY A 535 3.26 -29.49 25.97
C GLY A 535 1.92 -29.09 25.35
N GLU A 536 0.81 -29.33 26.04
CA GLU A 536 -0.53 -28.87 25.63
C GLU A 536 -0.64 -27.36 25.64
N HIS A 537 -0.04 -26.67 26.61
CA HIS A 537 0.04 -25.21 26.65
C HIS A 537 0.83 -24.66 25.46
N ALA A 538 2.01 -25.24 25.16
CA ALA A 538 2.83 -24.85 24.00
C ALA A 538 2.17 -25.21 22.66
N ALA A 539 1.40 -26.30 22.59
CA ALA A 539 0.60 -26.64 21.41
C ALA A 539 -0.58 -25.68 21.24
N GLY A 540 -1.32 -25.39 22.31
CA GLY A 540 -2.34 -24.33 22.33
C GLY A 540 -1.79 -23.00 21.90
N PHE A 541 -0.54 -22.74 22.28
CA PHE A 541 0.18 -21.55 21.88
C PHE A 541 0.44 -21.44 20.37
N LEU A 542 0.97 -22.50 19.74
CA LEU A 542 1.14 -22.56 18.28
C LEU A 542 -0.13 -22.22 17.52
N HIS A 543 -1.24 -22.84 17.94
CA HIS A 543 -2.53 -22.60 17.31
C HIS A 543 -3.02 -21.15 17.52
N GLY A 544 -2.65 -20.51 18.63
CA GLY A 544 -2.98 -19.11 18.91
C GLY A 544 -2.12 -18.13 18.12
N GLY A 545 -0.81 -18.34 18.08
CA GLY A 545 0.17 -17.49 17.39
C GLY A 545 0.01 -17.50 15.87
N ASP A 546 -0.21 -18.67 15.27
CA ASP A 546 -0.39 -18.85 13.82
C ASP A 546 -1.64 -18.13 13.29
N GLY A 547 -2.66 -17.91 14.14
CA GLY A 547 -3.90 -17.22 13.79
C GLY A 547 -3.85 -15.69 13.87
N VAL A 548 -2.95 -15.11 14.68
CA VAL A 548 -2.98 -13.67 15.04
C VAL A 548 -2.08 -12.81 14.18
N PHE A 549 -0.82 -13.23 14.02
CA PHE A 549 0.22 -12.33 13.51
C PHE A 549 0.27 -12.24 11.98
N GLN A 550 -0.45 -13.11 11.27
CA GLN A 550 -0.72 -12.94 9.84
C GLN A 550 -1.46 -11.62 9.52
N ARG A 551 -2.05 -10.94 10.52
CA ARG A 551 -2.84 -9.73 10.33
C ARG A 551 -2.27 -8.48 11.02
N ARG A 552 -1.16 -8.59 11.75
CA ARG A 552 -0.57 -7.46 12.53
C ARG A 552 0.48 -6.66 11.75
N ALA A 553 0.57 -6.81 10.42
CA ALA A 553 1.43 -5.99 9.57
C ALA A 553 1.05 -4.48 9.51
N GLY A 554 0.00 -4.06 10.23
CA GLY A 554 -0.31 -2.66 10.48
C GLY A 554 -0.39 -2.32 11.98
N GLY A 555 0.73 -1.87 12.54
CA GLY A 555 0.81 -0.90 13.63
C GLY A 555 0.38 -1.34 15.04
N TYR A 556 1.34 -1.33 15.96
CA TYR A 556 1.13 -1.31 17.43
C TYR A 556 0.44 -0.02 17.96
N ALA A 557 -0.14 0.82 17.08
CA ALA A 557 -0.60 2.16 17.45
C ALA A 557 -1.89 2.64 16.71
N MET A 558 -2.87 1.76 16.46
CA MET A 558 -4.18 2.15 15.90
C MET A 558 -5.35 1.62 16.75
N PRO A 559 -6.44 2.38 16.93
CA PRO A 559 -7.53 2.04 17.82
C PRO A 559 -8.23 0.75 17.36
N TRP A 560 -8.39 -0.17 18.32
CA TRP A 560 -9.01 -1.49 18.23
C TRP A 560 -10.30 -1.53 17.38
N ARG A 561 -10.21 -1.90 16.10
CA ARG A 561 -11.40 -2.07 15.23
C ARG A 561 -11.89 -3.52 15.25
N ILE A 562 -12.78 -3.82 16.20
CA ILE A 562 -13.44 -5.12 16.43
C ILE A 562 -14.68 -5.27 15.51
N SER A 563 -14.97 -6.50 15.05
CA SER A 563 -16.22 -6.79 14.33
C SER A 563 -17.45 -6.53 15.21
N ARG A 564 -18.50 -5.88 14.67
CA ARG A 564 -19.62 -5.37 15.48
C ARG A 564 -20.33 -6.46 16.32
N GLY A 565 -20.30 -7.72 15.88
CA GLY A 565 -20.96 -8.85 16.54
C GLY A 565 -20.13 -9.62 17.59
N ARG A 566 -18.83 -9.35 17.77
CA ARG A 566 -17.93 -10.15 18.65
C ARG A 566 -17.36 -9.37 19.86
N ARG A 567 -17.96 -8.22 20.23
CA ARG A 567 -17.41 -7.29 21.25
C ARG A 567 -17.44 -7.77 22.71
N CYS A 568 -18.32 -8.69 23.10
CA CYS A 568 -18.53 -9.01 24.52
C CYS A 568 -17.37 -9.78 25.20
N ILE A 569 -16.59 -10.57 24.46
CA ILE A 569 -15.50 -11.41 25.01
C ILE A 569 -14.23 -10.59 25.29
N PHE A 570 -14.03 -9.51 24.53
CA PHE A 570 -12.78 -8.74 24.45
C PHE A 570 -12.44 -7.96 25.73
N ARG A 571 -13.45 -7.41 26.42
CA ARG A 571 -13.25 -6.43 27.50
C ARG A 571 -12.57 -7.03 28.75
N THR A 572 -12.83 -8.30 29.06
CA THR A 572 -12.33 -8.96 30.28
C THR A 572 -10.90 -9.47 30.12
N VAL A 573 -10.51 -9.88 28.90
CA VAL A 573 -9.17 -10.41 28.60
C VAL A 573 -8.15 -9.29 28.51
N CYS A 574 -8.47 -8.19 27.80
CA CYS A 574 -7.56 -7.04 27.66
C CYS A 574 -7.28 -6.31 28.98
N GLN A 575 -8.25 -6.25 29.91
CA GLN A 575 -8.03 -5.67 31.25
C GLN A 575 -6.99 -6.46 32.06
N ARG A 576 -6.86 -7.77 31.84
CA ARG A 576 -5.86 -8.62 32.50
C ARG A 576 -4.51 -8.57 31.79
N HIS A 577 -4.49 -8.41 30.47
CA HIS A 577 -3.27 -8.22 29.68
C HIS A 577 -2.55 -6.90 30.01
N ALA A 578 -3.27 -5.78 30.06
CA ALA A 578 -2.72 -4.47 30.43
C ALA A 578 -2.12 -4.45 31.85
N ALA A 579 -2.76 -5.16 32.79
CA ALA A 579 -2.25 -5.32 34.15
C ALA A 579 -0.99 -6.21 34.23
N ALA A 580 -0.78 -7.12 33.28
CA ALA A 580 0.37 -8.03 33.24
C ALA A 580 1.61 -7.40 32.59
N ASN A 581 1.43 -6.56 31.56
CA ASN A 581 2.55 -5.99 30.78
C ASN A 581 2.95 -4.57 31.20
N GLY A 582 2.28 -3.96 32.19
CA GLY A 582 2.58 -2.60 32.63
C GLY A 582 2.19 -1.52 31.61
N ASP A 583 1.48 -1.91 30.55
CA ASP A 583 0.95 -1.00 29.55
C ASP A 583 -0.28 -0.28 30.12
N GLY A 584 -0.13 1.00 30.44
CA GLY A 584 -1.25 1.87 30.77
C GLY A 584 -2.22 1.96 29.58
N VAL A 585 -3.47 1.57 29.82
CA VAL A 585 -4.58 1.60 28.84
C VAL A 585 -4.85 3.01 28.33
#